data_AF-A0AAV7NTR2-F1
#
_entry.id   AF-A0AAV7NTR2-F1
#
_cell.length_a   1.000
_cell.length_b   1.000
_cell.length_c   1.000
_cell.angle_alpha   90.00
_cell.angle_beta   90.00
_cell.angle_gamma   90.00
#
_symmetry.space_group_name_H-M   'P 1'
#
loop_
_entity.id
_entity.type
_entity.pdbx_description
1 polymer ?
#
loop_
_entity_poly.entity_id
_entity_poly.type
_entity_poly.pdbx_seq_one_letter_code
_entity_poly.pdbx_strand_id
1 'polypeptide(L)'
;MTDKDQPTTMERILQEITAASCRIEGVDASISSLTLETKSMRSYIVSFKSQVTGLEHCMGTLETQMATIQDRDQDLLYLRSKITDLEDRSRRDNICLFGIPENEEGLDAQAFLSSVLTKLTSLTFDPPRGTPHSALGKGQIPFTPETGSHTPLRQWTATGTMRDYMRQRRESQSAAIVNSTDR
;
A
#
# COMPACT_ATOMS: atom_id res chain seq x y z
N MET A 1 -16.94 -56.09 92.31
CA MET A 1 -16.36 -55.91 90.97
C MET A 1 -16.61 -54.48 90.57
N THR A 2 -15.74 -53.56 90.96
CA THR A 2 -15.87 -52.13 90.63
C THR A 2 -14.76 -51.79 89.67
N ASP A 3 -15.21 -51.56 88.44
CA ASP A 3 -14.56 -50.95 87.29
C ASP A 3 -13.42 -49.99 87.67
N LYS A 4 -12.18 -50.43 87.44
CA LYS A 4 -10.95 -49.64 87.62
C LYS A 4 -10.44 -49.07 86.29
N ASP A 5 -11.21 -49.21 85.21
CA ASP A 5 -10.78 -48.86 83.85
C ASP A 5 -11.22 -47.44 83.43
N GLN A 6 -11.87 -46.66 84.31
CA GLN A 6 -12.15 -45.25 84.00
C GLN A 6 -10.92 -44.37 84.28
N PRO A 7 -10.42 -43.63 83.28
CA PRO A 7 -9.31 -42.71 83.47
C PRO A 7 -9.68 -41.64 84.49
N THR A 8 -8.72 -41.31 85.35
CA THR A 8 -8.87 -40.21 86.31
C THR A 8 -9.12 -38.90 85.57
N THR A 9 -9.80 -37.94 86.20
CA THR A 9 -10.09 -36.63 85.59
C THR A 9 -8.83 -35.94 85.04
N MET A 10 -7.68 -36.13 85.72
CA MET A 10 -6.38 -35.63 85.28
C MET A 10 -5.91 -36.29 83.98
N GLU A 11 -6.00 -37.62 83.86
CA GLU A 11 -5.62 -38.36 82.65
C GLU A 11 -6.44 -37.93 81.44
N ARG A 12 -7.75 -37.68 81.63
CA ARG A 12 -8.63 -37.21 80.56
C ARG A 12 -8.22 -35.83 80.05
N ILE A 13 -7.88 -34.92 80.97
CA ILE A 13 -7.38 -33.57 80.62
C ILE A 13 -6.07 -33.67 79.85
N LEU A 14 -5.13 -34.52 80.28
CA LEU A 14 -3.86 -34.72 79.57
C LEU A 14 -4.06 -35.27 78.16
N GLN A 15 -5.02 -36.19 77.99
CA GLN A 15 -5.38 -36.75 76.69
C GLN A 15 -5.97 -35.67 75.76
N GLU A 16 -6.86 -34.83 76.28
CA GLU A 16 -7.45 -33.70 75.55
C GLU A 16 -6.40 -32.65 75.15
N ILE A 17 -5.45 -32.33 76.03
CA ILE A 17 -4.31 -31.45 75.74
C ILE A 17 -3.45 -32.05 74.62
N THR A 18 -3.09 -33.32 74.71
CA THR A 18 -2.30 -34.01 73.68
C THR A 18 -3.00 -34.00 72.32
N ALA A 19 -4.31 -34.28 72.30
CA ALA A 19 -5.12 -34.22 71.10
C ALA A 19 -5.27 -32.79 70.54
N ALA A 20 -5.32 -31.77 71.40
CA ALA A 20 -5.30 -30.38 70.98
C ALA A 20 -3.94 -29.98 70.37
N SER A 21 -2.82 -30.37 70.99
CA SER A 21 -1.48 -30.12 70.47
C SER A 21 -1.28 -30.75 69.09
N CYS A 22 -1.69 -32.00 68.90
CA CYS A 22 -1.60 -32.66 67.60
C CYS A 22 -2.43 -31.96 66.52
N ARG A 23 -3.63 -31.45 66.87
CA ARG A 23 -4.44 -30.64 65.95
C ARG A 23 -3.78 -29.30 65.60
N ILE A 24 -3.14 -28.65 66.56
CA ILE A 24 -2.40 -27.39 66.35
C ILE A 24 -1.25 -27.61 65.37
N GLU A 25 -0.47 -28.69 65.53
CA GLU A 25 0.61 -29.04 64.60
C GLU A 25 0.09 -29.29 63.18
N GLY A 26 -1.05 -29.97 63.04
CA GLY A 26 -1.68 -30.19 61.73
C GLY A 26 -2.15 -28.89 61.06
N VAL A 27 -2.68 -27.96 61.84
CA VAL A 27 -3.05 -26.62 61.37
C VAL A 27 -1.81 -25.83 60.95
N ASP A 28 -0.73 -25.89 61.71
CA ASP A 28 0.52 -25.18 61.42
C ASP A 28 1.18 -25.67 60.13
N ALA A 29 1.15 -26.99 59.88
CA ALA A 29 1.57 -27.58 58.61
C ALA A 29 0.72 -27.08 57.43
N SER A 30 -0.61 -26.99 57.62
CA SER A 30 -1.53 -26.50 56.60
C SER A 30 -1.31 -25.01 56.29
N ILE A 31 -1.11 -24.18 57.33
CA ILE A 31 -0.78 -22.75 57.19
C ILE A 31 0.54 -22.57 56.44
N SER A 32 1.55 -23.39 56.75
CA SER A 32 2.85 -23.37 56.07
C SER A 32 2.71 -23.68 54.58
N SER A 33 1.91 -24.70 54.24
CA SER A 33 1.62 -25.05 52.84
C SER A 33 0.91 -23.92 52.10
N LEU A 34 -0.17 -23.37 52.67
CA LEU A 34 -0.92 -22.25 52.08
C LEU A 34 -0.06 -20.99 51.92
N THR A 35 0.89 -20.76 52.83
CA THR A 35 1.84 -19.65 52.74
C THR A 35 2.77 -19.81 51.54
N LEU A 36 3.23 -21.04 51.25
CA LEU A 36 4.07 -21.32 50.07
C LEU A 36 3.28 -21.14 48.78
N GLU A 37 2.06 -21.65 48.72
CA GLU A 37 1.18 -21.50 47.55
C GLU A 37 0.85 -20.03 47.28
N THR A 38 0.54 -19.26 48.32
CA THR A 38 0.29 -17.81 48.22
C THR A 38 1.52 -17.05 47.68
N LYS A 39 2.73 -17.44 48.09
CA LYS A 39 3.98 -16.86 47.57
C LYS A 39 4.17 -17.21 46.09
N SER A 40 3.89 -18.46 45.70
CA SER A 40 3.96 -18.89 44.31
C SER A 40 2.97 -18.13 43.43
N MET A 41 1.71 -18.05 43.83
CA MET A 41 0.68 -17.28 43.14
C MET A 41 1.08 -15.80 42.98
N ARG A 42 1.64 -15.19 44.03
CA ARG A 42 2.14 -13.80 43.95
C ARG A 42 3.21 -13.65 42.87
N SER A 43 4.14 -14.60 42.77
CA SER A 43 5.18 -14.59 41.73
C SER A 43 4.57 -14.67 40.33
N TYR A 44 3.59 -15.56 40.12
CA TYR A 44 2.89 -15.65 38.84
C TYR A 44 2.13 -14.37 38.49
N ILE A 45 1.45 -13.75 39.45
CA ILE A 45 0.74 -12.48 39.23
C ILE A 45 1.71 -11.38 38.81
N VAL A 46 2.89 -11.29 39.44
CA VAL A 46 3.91 -10.29 39.07
C VAL A 46 4.44 -10.54 37.65
N SER A 47 4.73 -11.80 37.30
CA SER A 47 5.17 -12.16 35.95
C SER A 47 4.10 -11.83 34.90
N PHE A 48 2.85 -12.21 35.17
CA PHE A 48 1.73 -11.95 34.27
C PHE A 48 1.50 -10.45 34.08
N LYS A 49 1.55 -9.67 35.15
CA LYS A 49 1.45 -8.20 35.08
C LYS A 49 2.55 -7.62 34.19
N SER A 50 3.78 -8.10 34.32
CA SER A 50 4.90 -7.65 33.47
C SER A 50 4.66 -7.99 31.99
N GLN A 51 4.11 -9.17 31.69
CA GLN A 51 3.79 -9.57 30.32
C GLN A 51 2.68 -8.68 29.74
N VAL A 52 1.61 -8.43 30.51
CA VAL A 52 0.52 -7.52 30.11
C VAL A 52 1.05 -6.14 29.78
N THR A 53 1.88 -5.55 30.65
CA THR A 53 2.48 -4.22 30.38
C THR A 53 3.36 -4.21 29.13
N GLY A 54 4.06 -5.32 28.84
CA GLY A 54 4.85 -5.45 27.61
C GLY A 54 3.97 -5.52 26.36
N LEU A 55 2.85 -6.24 26.43
CA LEU A 55 1.87 -6.31 25.34
C LEU A 55 1.19 -4.97 25.08
N GLU A 56 0.80 -4.24 26.13
CA GLU A 56 0.23 -2.89 26.02
C GLU A 56 1.20 -1.94 25.30
N HIS A 57 2.49 -1.99 25.65
CA HIS A 57 3.51 -1.18 25.00
C HIS A 57 3.70 -1.54 23.51
N CYS A 58 3.72 -2.84 23.19
CA CYS A 58 3.81 -3.31 21.81
C CYS A 58 2.60 -2.86 20.99
N MET A 59 1.39 -2.98 21.55
CA MET A 59 0.15 -2.54 20.91
C MET A 59 0.16 -1.04 20.61
N GLY A 60 0.55 -0.19 21.57
CA GLY A 60 0.67 1.24 21.33
C GLY A 60 1.73 1.58 20.27
N THR A 61 2.83 0.82 20.21
CA THR A 61 3.84 0.99 19.15
C THR A 61 3.27 0.63 17.77
N LEU A 62 2.53 -0.47 17.66
CA LEU A 62 1.89 -0.89 16.41
C LEU A 62 0.84 0.12 15.93
N GLU A 63 0.03 0.68 16.85
CA GLU A 63 -0.96 1.70 16.51
C GLU A 63 -0.30 2.96 15.92
N THR A 64 0.80 3.42 16.51
CA THR A 64 1.54 4.60 16.00
C THR A 64 2.17 4.33 14.63
N GLN A 65 2.72 3.12 14.42
CA GLN A 65 3.24 2.70 13.12
C GLN A 65 2.14 2.65 12.06
N MET A 66 0.97 2.10 12.39
CA MET A 66 -0.18 2.02 11.50
C MET A 66 -0.68 3.41 11.09
N ALA A 67 -0.79 4.35 12.04
CA ALA A 67 -1.14 5.74 11.75
C ALA A 67 -0.12 6.40 10.79
N THR A 68 1.17 6.14 11.00
CA THR A 68 2.23 6.67 10.12
C THR A 68 2.16 6.08 8.71
N ILE A 69 1.80 4.81 8.56
CA ILE A 69 1.62 4.19 7.24
C ILE A 69 0.43 4.81 6.52
N GLN A 70 -0.69 5.02 7.21
CA GLN A 70 -1.88 5.65 6.62
C GLN A 70 -1.60 7.07 6.12
N ASP A 71 -0.84 7.85 6.88
CA ASP A 71 -0.42 9.21 6.48
C ASP A 71 0.43 9.17 5.19
N ARG A 72 1.40 8.24 5.14
CA ARG A 72 2.25 8.04 3.94
C ARG A 72 1.45 7.57 2.72
N ASP A 73 0.47 6.70 2.91
CA ASP A 73 -0.38 6.25 1.80
C ASP A 73 -1.20 7.41 1.22
N GLN A 74 -1.68 8.31 2.08
CA GLN A 74 -2.39 9.51 1.65
C GLN A 74 -1.49 10.46 0.87
N ASP A 75 -0.25 10.65 1.31
CA ASP A 75 0.77 11.43 0.59
C ASP A 75 1.11 10.81 -0.77
N LEU A 76 1.25 9.49 -0.85
CA LEU A 76 1.51 8.79 -2.11
C LEU A 76 0.36 8.98 -3.11
N LEU A 77 -0.90 8.91 -2.66
CA LEU A 77 -2.05 9.17 -3.51
C LEU A 77 -2.07 10.61 -4.01
N TYR A 78 -1.77 11.57 -3.14
CA TYR A 78 -1.66 12.98 -3.51
C TYR A 78 -0.56 13.22 -4.55
N LEU A 79 0.64 12.68 -4.32
CA LEU A 79 1.78 12.81 -5.23
C LEU A 79 1.49 12.16 -6.58
N ARG A 80 0.87 10.98 -6.58
CA ARG A 80 0.46 10.29 -7.81
C ARG A 80 -0.52 11.13 -8.62
N SER A 81 -1.53 11.72 -7.97
CA SER A 81 -2.47 12.63 -8.62
C SER A 81 -1.76 13.83 -9.25
N LYS A 82 -0.81 14.42 -8.53
CA LYS A 82 -0.02 15.56 -9.02
C LYS A 82 0.88 15.18 -10.19
N ILE A 83 1.50 13.99 -10.17
CA ILE A 83 2.29 13.48 -11.30
C ILE A 83 1.40 13.31 -12.52
N THR A 84 0.23 12.67 -12.38
CA THR A 84 -0.73 12.51 -13.48
C THR A 84 -1.15 13.86 -14.06
N ASP A 85 -1.48 14.87 -13.22
CA ASP A 85 -1.83 16.21 -13.72
C ASP A 85 -0.67 16.86 -14.50
N LEU A 86 0.56 16.75 -13.98
CA LEU A 86 1.73 17.31 -14.63
C LEU A 86 2.02 16.61 -15.97
N GLU A 87 1.90 15.28 -16.03
CA GLU A 87 2.05 14.50 -17.25
C GLU A 87 0.97 14.87 -18.29
N ASP A 88 -0.29 14.96 -17.87
CA ASP A 88 -1.42 15.34 -18.73
C ASP A 88 -1.24 16.76 -19.28
N ARG A 89 -0.78 17.69 -18.45
CA ARG A 89 -0.48 19.07 -18.87
C ARG A 89 0.72 19.13 -19.81
N SER A 90 1.75 18.34 -19.56
CA SER A 90 2.93 18.25 -20.42
C SER A 90 2.59 17.65 -21.79
N ARG A 91 1.68 16.67 -21.84
CA ARG A 91 1.26 16.00 -23.08
C ARG A 91 0.10 16.67 -23.80
N ARG A 92 -0.56 17.65 -23.20
CA ARG A 92 -1.75 18.31 -23.75
C ARG A 92 -1.53 18.91 -25.13
N ASP A 93 -0.32 19.41 -25.38
CA ASP A 93 0.08 20.01 -26.65
C ASP A 93 0.87 19.02 -27.52
N ASN A 94 0.90 17.74 -27.13
CA ASN A 94 1.56 16.69 -27.89
C ASN A 94 0.54 15.98 -28.78
N ILE A 95 0.96 15.72 -30.01
CA ILE A 95 0.23 15.02 -31.05
C ILE A 95 0.96 13.71 -31.32
N CYS A 96 0.20 12.63 -31.32
CA CYS A 96 0.69 11.33 -31.75
C CYS A 96 0.26 11.12 -33.19
N LEU A 97 1.24 10.96 -34.09
CA LEU A 97 0.99 10.57 -35.48
C LEU A 97 1.22 9.07 -35.61
N PHE A 98 0.23 8.38 -36.17
CA PHE A 98 0.24 6.93 -36.32
C PHE A 98 0.29 6.55 -37.80
N GLY A 99 0.95 5.44 -38.11
CA GLY A 99 0.98 4.88 -39.48
C GLY A 99 1.94 5.57 -40.44
N ILE A 100 2.92 6.33 -39.94
CA ILE A 100 4.01 6.84 -40.76
C ILE A 100 5.05 5.71 -40.91
N PRO A 101 5.35 5.25 -42.13
CA PRO A 101 6.36 4.22 -42.36
C PRO A 101 7.77 4.74 -42.02
N GLU A 102 8.63 3.86 -41.53
CA GLU A 102 9.97 4.25 -41.09
C GLU A 102 10.83 4.76 -42.26
N ASN A 103 11.61 5.81 -42.00
CA ASN A 103 12.52 6.49 -42.94
C ASN A 103 11.89 7.37 -44.03
N GLU A 104 10.56 7.56 -44.05
CA GLU A 104 9.94 8.55 -44.95
C GLU A 104 10.25 10.01 -44.58
N GLU A 105 10.65 10.25 -43.34
CA GLU A 105 11.02 11.58 -42.83
C GLU A 105 12.36 12.09 -43.42
N GLY A 106 13.21 11.19 -43.91
CA GLY A 106 14.56 11.54 -44.38
C GLY A 106 15.45 12.07 -43.25
N LEU A 107 16.32 13.04 -43.58
CA LEU A 107 17.25 13.66 -42.62
C LEU A 107 16.61 14.78 -41.79
N ASP A 108 15.49 15.36 -42.26
CA ASP A 108 14.83 16.49 -41.62
C ASP A 108 13.34 16.17 -41.37
N ALA A 109 13.11 15.62 -40.19
CA ALA A 109 11.78 15.30 -39.69
C ALA A 109 10.87 16.54 -39.54
N GLN A 110 11.44 17.73 -39.29
CA GLN A 110 10.64 18.95 -39.13
C GLN A 110 10.06 19.39 -40.48
N ALA A 111 10.88 19.39 -41.54
CA ALA A 111 10.41 19.69 -42.89
C ALA A 111 9.38 18.66 -43.38
N PHE A 112 9.60 17.37 -43.10
CA PHE A 112 8.62 16.33 -43.40
C PHE A 112 7.28 16.59 -42.71
N LEU A 113 7.29 16.83 -41.39
CA LEU A 113 6.06 17.11 -40.64
C LEU A 113 5.33 18.34 -41.13
N SER A 114 6.04 19.44 -41.39
CA SER A 114 5.44 20.65 -41.96
C SER A 114 4.76 20.34 -43.29
N SER A 115 5.40 19.54 -44.15
CA SER A 115 4.80 19.14 -45.44
C SER A 115 3.55 18.28 -45.26
N VAL A 116 3.55 17.33 -44.31
CA VAL A 116 2.42 16.44 -44.03
C VAL A 116 1.26 17.21 -43.43
N LEU A 117 1.54 18.08 -42.45
CA LEU A 117 0.52 18.92 -41.83
C LEU A 117 -0.09 19.88 -42.86
N THR A 118 0.71 20.58 -43.66
CA THR A 118 0.17 21.48 -44.70
C THR A 118 -0.66 20.74 -45.75
N LYS A 119 -0.27 19.52 -46.15
CA LYS A 119 -1.10 18.67 -47.04
C LYS A 119 -2.44 18.29 -46.39
N LEU A 120 -2.45 18.00 -45.10
CA LEU A 120 -3.66 17.58 -44.38
C LEU A 120 -4.59 18.74 -44.00
N THR A 121 -4.05 19.93 -43.77
CA THR A 121 -4.80 21.07 -43.21
C THR A 121 -5.12 22.14 -44.24
N SER A 122 -4.46 22.14 -45.41
CA SER A 122 -4.45 23.26 -46.37
C SER A 122 -4.01 24.60 -45.77
N LEU A 123 -3.46 24.58 -44.54
CA LEU A 123 -2.94 25.74 -43.81
C LEU A 123 -1.41 25.62 -43.77
N THR A 124 -0.74 26.75 -44.03
CA THR A 124 0.71 26.84 -43.88
C THR A 124 1.04 26.73 -42.39
N PHE A 125 1.65 25.61 -41.99
CA PHE A 125 2.06 25.39 -40.61
C PHE A 125 3.51 25.86 -40.46
N ASP A 126 3.72 26.91 -39.67
CA ASP A 126 5.06 27.33 -39.25
C ASP A 126 5.35 26.65 -37.90
N PRO A 127 6.15 25.57 -37.85
CA PRO A 127 6.40 24.83 -36.63
C PRO A 127 7.09 25.71 -35.58
N PRO A 128 6.55 25.83 -34.35
CA PRO A 128 7.30 26.42 -33.25
C PRO A 128 8.60 25.65 -33.02
N ARG A 129 9.60 26.31 -32.43
CA ARG A 129 10.96 25.78 -32.14
C ARG A 129 10.99 24.65 -31.09
N GLY A 130 10.12 23.66 -31.19
CA GLY A 130 10.17 22.42 -30.42
C GLY A 130 10.95 21.36 -31.22
N THR A 131 11.85 20.64 -30.56
CA THR A 131 12.62 19.61 -31.24
C THR A 131 11.76 18.36 -31.45
N PRO A 132 11.59 17.90 -32.69
CA PRO A 132 10.96 16.62 -32.93
C PRO A 132 11.77 15.48 -32.31
N HIS A 133 11.14 14.63 -31.50
CA HIS A 133 11.80 13.52 -30.83
C HIS A 133 11.10 12.19 -31.10
N SER A 134 11.89 11.16 -31.40
CA SER A 134 11.45 9.77 -31.35
C SER A 134 11.12 9.38 -29.91
N ALA A 135 9.98 8.72 -29.67
CA ALA A 135 9.67 8.16 -28.35
C ALA A 135 10.61 7.03 -27.94
N LEU A 136 11.25 6.36 -28.90
CA LEU A 136 12.34 5.43 -28.67
C LEU A 136 13.64 6.19 -28.94
N GLY A 137 14.36 6.55 -27.88
CA GLY A 137 15.72 7.08 -27.99
C GLY A 137 16.60 6.14 -28.83
N LYS A 138 17.74 6.63 -29.33
CA LYS A 138 18.72 5.83 -30.09
C LYS A 138 19.34 4.75 -29.17
N GLY A 139 18.61 3.68 -28.94
CA GLY A 139 18.99 2.56 -28.09
C GLY A 139 18.16 1.35 -28.48
N GLN A 140 18.81 0.41 -29.19
CA GLN A 140 18.25 -0.89 -29.53
C GLN A 140 17.87 -1.64 -28.25
N ILE A 141 16.59 -1.98 -28.10
CA ILE A 141 16.18 -3.11 -27.26
C ILE A 141 16.09 -4.32 -28.22
N PRO A 142 16.72 -5.47 -27.91
CA PRO A 142 16.61 -6.65 -28.77
C PRO A 142 15.15 -7.11 -28.87
N PHE A 143 14.67 -7.20 -30.10
CA PHE A 143 13.33 -7.66 -30.45
C PHE A 143 13.24 -9.18 -30.26
N THR A 144 12.42 -9.67 -29.32
CA THR A 144 11.99 -11.08 -29.28
C THR A 144 10.59 -11.19 -29.89
N PRO A 145 10.36 -12.09 -30.86
CA PRO A 145 9.17 -12.05 -31.70
C PRO A 145 8.06 -12.94 -31.12
N GLU A 146 7.40 -12.56 -30.03
CA GLU A 146 6.23 -13.34 -29.54
C GLU A 146 4.99 -12.53 -29.15
N THR A 147 4.91 -11.23 -29.43
CA THR A 147 3.67 -10.48 -29.22
C THR A 147 3.42 -9.47 -30.32
N GLY A 148 2.29 -9.67 -31.01
CA GLY A 148 1.52 -8.75 -31.86
C GLY A 148 2.22 -7.53 -32.46
N SER A 149 2.13 -7.42 -33.79
CA SER A 149 2.52 -6.26 -34.60
C SER A 149 2.08 -4.91 -34.00
N HIS A 150 2.94 -4.32 -33.17
CA HIS A 150 2.81 -2.95 -32.71
C HIS A 150 4.00 -2.17 -33.25
N THR A 151 3.75 -1.43 -34.33
CA THR A 151 4.65 -0.39 -34.85
C THR A 151 4.99 0.60 -33.72
N PRO A 152 6.25 1.00 -33.55
CA PRO A 152 6.66 1.86 -32.44
C PRO A 152 5.99 3.24 -32.52
N LEU A 153 5.42 3.66 -31.39
CA LEU A 153 4.63 4.87 -31.25
C LEU A 153 5.53 6.09 -31.05
N ARG A 154 5.55 7.07 -31.96
CA ARG A 154 6.28 8.34 -31.77
C ARG A 154 5.35 9.48 -31.35
N GLN A 155 5.75 10.25 -30.35
CA GLN A 155 5.01 11.41 -29.82
C GLN A 155 5.71 12.71 -30.24
N TRP A 156 4.97 13.68 -30.76
CA TRP A 156 5.50 14.96 -31.24
C TRP A 156 4.83 16.11 -30.50
N THR A 157 5.59 17.07 -29.97
CA THR A 157 5.04 18.20 -29.18
C THR A 157 4.89 19.44 -30.06
N ALA A 158 3.68 19.98 -30.26
CA ALA A 158 3.46 21.20 -31.05
C ALA A 158 2.62 22.22 -30.27
N THR A 159 3.23 23.33 -29.89
CA THR A 159 2.58 24.38 -29.08
C THR A 159 1.86 25.41 -29.96
N GLY A 160 0.55 25.55 -29.76
CA GLY A 160 -0.30 26.56 -30.39
C GLY A 160 -1.08 26.07 -31.62
N THR A 161 -2.31 26.55 -31.79
CA THR A 161 -3.27 26.30 -32.91
C THR A 161 -3.76 24.87 -33.18
N MET A 162 -3.19 23.82 -32.58
CA MET A 162 -3.58 22.43 -32.89
C MET A 162 -4.97 21.99 -32.33
N ARG A 163 -5.46 22.61 -31.25
CA ARG A 163 -6.78 22.29 -30.67
C ARG A 163 -7.92 22.58 -31.63
N ASP A 164 -7.83 23.71 -32.34
CA ASP A 164 -8.82 24.13 -33.33
C ASP A 164 -8.73 23.25 -34.59
N TYR A 165 -7.53 22.81 -34.96
CA TYR A 165 -7.33 21.82 -36.02
C TYR A 165 -7.99 20.46 -35.70
N MET A 166 -7.74 19.91 -34.51
CA MET A 166 -8.32 18.62 -34.10
C MET A 166 -9.85 18.69 -33.94
N ARG A 167 -10.41 19.89 -33.75
CA ARG A 167 -11.85 20.15 -33.80
C ARG A 167 -12.35 20.14 -35.24
N GLN A 168 -11.75 20.93 -36.12
CA GLN A 168 -12.12 21.05 -37.54
C GLN A 168 -12.03 19.71 -38.30
N ARG A 169 -11.01 18.88 -38.00
CA ARG A 169 -10.87 17.55 -38.59
C ARG A 169 -11.94 16.57 -38.11
N ARG A 170 -12.32 16.61 -36.83
CA ARG A 170 -13.42 15.78 -36.29
C ARG A 170 -14.76 16.18 -36.93
N GLU A 171 -14.98 17.48 -37.10
CA GLU A 171 -16.15 18.01 -37.79
C GLU A 171 -16.20 17.58 -39.27
N SER A 172 -15.06 17.65 -39.98
CA SER A 172 -14.95 17.24 -41.38
C SER A 172 -15.14 15.73 -41.59
N GLN A 173 -14.61 14.90 -40.70
CA GLN A 173 -14.83 13.44 -40.74
C GLN A 173 -16.28 13.07 -40.40
N SER A 174 -16.90 13.78 -39.44
CA SER A 174 -18.32 13.57 -39.13
C SER A 174 -19.22 13.94 -40.32
N ALA A 175 -18.92 15.04 -41.02
CA ALA A 175 -19.66 15.46 -42.22
C ALA A 175 -19.51 14.45 -43.39
N ALA A 176 -18.33 13.86 -43.57
CA ALA A 176 -18.08 12.85 -44.60
C ALA A 176 -18.85 11.54 -44.33
N ILE A 177 -18.98 11.13 -43.06
CA ILE A 177 -19.76 9.94 -42.66
C ILE A 177 -21.25 10.17 -42.89
N VAL A 178 -21.78 11.33 -42.49
CA VAL A 178 -23.20 11.68 -42.70
C VAL A 178 -23.56 11.65 -44.19
N ASN A 179 -22.74 12.26 -45.06
CA ASN A 179 -22.96 12.25 -46.51
C ASN A 179 -22.82 10.86 -47.19
N SER A 180 -22.18 9.90 -46.53
CA SER A 180 -22.08 8.51 -47.03
C SER A 180 -23.27 7.63 -46.66
N THR A 181 -24.12 8.10 -45.74
CA THR A 181 -25.30 7.35 -45.25
C THR A 181 -26.58 7.74 -46.01
N ASP A 182 -26.52 8.82 -46.78
CA ASP A 182 -27.64 9.41 -47.55
C ASP A 182 -27.57 9.09 -49.06
N ARG A 183 -26.86 8.01 -49.42
CA ARG A 183 -26.77 7.45 -50.79
C ARG A 183 -27.23 6.00 -50.84
#